data_AF-A0A8J6XVU8-F1
#
_entry.id   AF-A0A8J6XVU8-F1
#
_cell.length_a   1.000
_cell.length_b   1.000
_cell.length_c   1.000
_cell.angle_alpha   90.00
_cell.angle_beta   90.00
_cell.angle_gamma   90.00
#
_symmetry.space_group_name_H-M   'P 1'
#
loop_
_entity.id
_entity.type
_entity.pdbx_description
1 polymer ?
#
loop_
_entity_poly.entity_id
_entity_poly.type
_entity_poly.pdbx_seq_one_letter_code
_entity_poly.pdbx_strand_id
1 'polypeptide(L)'
;MSDDKPITPPETSETPETVDASPEQAAAPGTEEKQPLSDEEKAAKIAEAKAKAAAKKKAAEDAEPKDPWEEKPVPPVHEDAADDPDAEALKTEMPGVVAAADRFAGEVTLTVPAGRIVEVCEFLKRDRAFTFLVDLTAVDWLEREEGRFDVIYWMHRFDDSKRLRLRAVVADEQPI
;
A
#
# COMPACT_ATOMS: atom_id res chain seq x y z
N MET A 1 34.02 -32.49 16.21
CA MET A 1 32.86 -32.10 15.39
C MET A 1 32.48 -30.71 15.86
N SER A 2 32.82 -29.73 15.02
CA SER A 2 32.40 -28.32 14.98
C SER A 2 32.39 -27.50 16.27
N ASP A 3 33.50 -26.77 16.45
CA ASP A 3 33.60 -25.49 17.14
C ASP A 3 32.68 -24.43 16.49
N ASP A 4 31.92 -23.71 17.30
CA ASP A 4 31.21 -22.48 16.93
C ASP A 4 31.54 -21.39 17.96
N LYS A 5 32.36 -20.42 17.55
CA LYS A 5 32.36 -19.06 18.11
C LYS A 5 33.13 -18.10 17.19
N PRO A 6 32.90 -16.78 17.32
CA PRO A 6 32.44 -15.92 16.24
C PRO A 6 33.54 -14.95 15.81
N ILE A 7 33.46 -14.36 14.61
CA ILE A 7 34.29 -13.19 14.31
C ILE A 7 33.56 -12.26 13.32
N THR A 8 33.33 -11.05 13.81
CA THR A 8 33.04 -9.79 13.12
C THR A 8 34.02 -9.51 11.96
N PRO A 9 33.59 -8.87 10.86
CA PRO A 9 34.52 -8.39 9.84
C PRO A 9 35.13 -7.04 10.23
N PRO A 10 36.45 -6.83 10.10
CA PRO A 10 37.05 -5.50 10.12
C PRO A 10 37.18 -4.92 8.71
N GLU A 11 37.20 -3.59 8.73
CA GLU A 11 37.41 -2.63 7.66
C GLU A 11 38.88 -2.60 7.17
N THR A 12 39.08 -1.99 6.00
CA THR A 12 40.29 -1.27 5.50
C THR A 12 41.27 -2.02 4.59
N SER A 13 41.39 -1.42 3.37
CA SER A 13 42.57 -1.22 2.50
C SER A 13 43.46 -2.42 2.13
N GLU A 14 44.16 -2.54 1.01
CA GLU A 14 44.77 -1.60 0.07
C GLU A 14 45.21 -2.43 -1.17
N THR A 15 45.29 -1.80 -2.34
CA THR A 15 45.99 -2.17 -3.61
C THR A 15 47.45 -2.68 -3.43
N PRO A 16 48.28 -3.10 -4.44
CA PRO A 16 48.19 -3.14 -5.93
C PRO A 16 48.75 -4.48 -6.54
N GLU A 17 48.83 -4.77 -7.85
CA GLU A 17 49.95 -4.57 -8.81
C GLU A 17 49.52 -5.32 -10.11
N THR A 18 49.36 -4.73 -11.30
CA THR A 18 50.35 -4.39 -12.37
C THR A 18 51.46 -5.39 -12.66
N VAL A 19 51.50 -5.94 -13.88
CA VAL A 19 52.63 -5.92 -14.86
C VAL A 19 52.14 -6.49 -16.21
N ASP A 20 52.13 -5.73 -17.30
CA ASP A 20 53.22 -5.43 -18.27
C ASP A 20 53.26 -6.49 -19.40
N ALA A 21 53.12 -6.16 -20.70
CA ALA A 21 54.15 -5.46 -21.46
C ALA A 21 53.68 -4.74 -22.75
N SER A 22 54.36 -3.61 -22.97
CA SER A 22 54.43 -2.63 -24.08
C SER A 22 55.17 -3.18 -25.34
N PRO A 23 55.62 -2.40 -26.37
CA PRO A 23 55.36 -1.00 -26.83
C PRO A 23 55.00 -0.92 -28.36
N GLU A 24 54.59 0.22 -28.97
CA GLU A 24 55.47 1.24 -29.59
C GLU A 24 54.66 2.39 -30.28
N GLN A 25 55.02 3.65 -29.94
CA GLN A 25 54.93 5.01 -30.57
C GLN A 25 54.11 5.28 -31.88
N ALA A 26 53.56 6.47 -32.23
CA ALA A 26 53.57 7.86 -31.73
C ALA A 26 52.50 8.73 -32.48
N ALA A 27 52.29 9.97 -31.98
CA ALA A 27 51.77 11.20 -32.64
C ALA A 27 50.28 11.62 -32.47
N ALA A 28 50.09 12.84 -31.91
CA ALA A 28 48.87 13.67 -31.88
C ALA A 28 48.59 14.32 -33.28
N PRO A 29 47.53 15.14 -33.55
CA PRO A 29 46.56 15.83 -32.66
C PRO A 29 45.09 15.86 -33.17
N GLY A 30 44.16 16.50 -32.46
CA GLY A 30 42.82 16.78 -32.98
C GLY A 30 41.81 17.31 -31.95
N THR A 31 41.71 18.62 -31.86
CA THR A 31 40.69 19.40 -31.13
C THR A 31 39.32 19.22 -31.77
N GLU A 32 38.26 18.99 -30.99
CA GLU A 32 36.90 19.35 -31.40
C GLU A 32 36.04 19.65 -30.16
N GLU A 33 35.82 20.94 -29.93
CA GLU A 33 34.93 21.50 -28.92
C GLU A 33 33.48 21.05 -29.20
N LYS A 34 32.83 20.41 -28.23
CA LYS A 34 31.38 20.20 -28.25
C LYS A 34 30.67 21.54 -28.07
N GLN A 35 30.19 22.11 -29.17
CA GLN A 35 29.20 23.19 -29.12
C GLN A 35 27.88 22.67 -28.52
N PRO A 36 27.27 23.38 -27.55
CA PRO A 36 25.97 22.99 -26.99
C PRO A 36 24.85 23.29 -27.99
N LEU A 37 23.99 22.29 -28.24
CA LEU A 37 22.77 22.39 -29.07
C LEU A 37 21.97 23.65 -28.75
N SER A 38 21.55 24.38 -29.79
CA SER A 38 20.79 25.63 -29.69
C SER A 38 19.40 25.39 -29.08
N ASP A 39 18.83 26.42 -28.43
CA ASP A 39 17.56 26.30 -27.70
C ASP A 39 16.37 25.94 -28.62
N GLU A 40 16.45 26.27 -29.91
CA GLU A 40 15.48 25.85 -30.93
C GLU A 40 15.53 24.33 -31.20
N GLU A 41 16.72 23.72 -31.25
CA GLU A 41 16.86 22.27 -31.46
C GLU A 41 16.38 21.46 -30.25
N LYS A 42 16.55 22.00 -29.04
CA LYS A 42 16.02 21.40 -27.81
C LYS A 42 14.49 21.54 -27.76
N ALA A 43 13.95 22.70 -28.11
CA ALA A 43 12.51 22.91 -28.19
C ALA A 43 11.86 22.01 -29.25
N ALA A 44 12.50 21.84 -30.42
CA ALA A 44 12.05 20.92 -31.46
C ALA A 44 12.03 19.46 -31.00
N LYS A 45 13.08 19.00 -30.29
CA LYS A 45 13.13 17.63 -29.73
C LYS A 45 12.09 17.42 -28.63
N ILE A 46 11.84 18.41 -27.79
CA ILE A 46 10.80 18.35 -26.75
C ILE A 46 9.41 18.33 -27.39
N ALA A 47 9.18 19.11 -28.44
CA ALA A 47 7.93 19.13 -29.19
C ALA A 47 7.69 17.80 -29.92
N GLU A 48 8.72 17.23 -30.54
CA GLU A 48 8.65 15.92 -31.19
C GLU A 48 8.41 14.80 -30.16
N ALA A 49 9.07 14.85 -29.00
CA ALA A 49 8.86 13.91 -27.91
C ALA A 49 7.44 14.03 -27.32
N LYS A 50 6.92 15.25 -27.14
CA LYS A 50 5.54 15.49 -26.72
C LYS A 50 4.53 15.05 -27.77
N ALA A 51 4.81 15.26 -29.06
CA ALA A 51 3.95 14.81 -30.15
C ALA A 51 3.93 13.27 -30.24
N LYS A 52 5.07 12.59 -30.07
CA LYS A 52 5.13 11.12 -29.99
C LYS A 52 4.44 10.58 -28.73
N ALA A 53 4.57 11.27 -27.59
CA ALA A 53 3.87 10.90 -26.37
C ALA A 53 2.35 11.09 -26.49
N ALA A 54 1.91 12.20 -27.10
CA ALA A 54 0.50 12.46 -27.38
C ALA A 54 -0.07 11.49 -28.42
N ALA A 55 0.70 11.15 -29.46
CA ALA A 55 0.31 10.14 -30.45
C ALA A 55 0.23 8.74 -29.84
N LYS A 56 1.15 8.37 -28.94
CA LYS A 56 1.10 7.10 -28.19
C LYS A 56 -0.07 7.06 -27.21
N LYS A 57 -0.40 8.18 -26.56
CA LYS A 57 -1.56 8.30 -25.67
C LYS A 57 -2.87 8.22 -26.46
N LYS A 58 -2.96 8.91 -27.59
CA LYS A 58 -4.11 8.87 -28.49
C LYS A 58 -4.29 7.48 -29.13
N ALA A 59 -3.21 6.82 -29.52
CA ALA A 59 -3.26 5.43 -30.01
C ALA A 59 -3.62 4.41 -28.91
N ALA A 60 -3.40 4.74 -27.63
CA ALA A 60 -3.85 3.94 -26.50
C ALA A 60 -5.32 4.23 -26.11
N GLU A 61 -5.85 5.41 -26.48
CA GLU A 61 -7.22 5.86 -26.24
C GLU A 61 -8.18 5.44 -27.38
N ASP A 62 -7.66 5.30 -28.60
CA ASP A 62 -8.40 4.87 -29.81
C ASP A 62 -8.27 3.35 -30.09
N ALA A 63 -7.51 2.62 -29.25
CA ALA A 63 -7.45 1.16 -29.34
C ALA A 63 -8.78 0.58 -28.87
N GLU A 64 -9.37 -0.32 -29.67
CA GLU A 64 -10.59 -1.06 -29.34
C GLU A 64 -10.53 -1.57 -27.89
N PRO A 65 -11.66 -1.49 -27.13
CA PRO A 65 -11.69 -1.91 -25.74
C PRO A 65 -11.11 -3.31 -25.65
N LYS A 66 -9.98 -3.42 -24.95
CA LYS A 66 -9.29 -4.69 -24.75
C LYS A 66 -10.30 -5.68 -24.23
N ASP A 67 -10.22 -6.91 -24.72
CA ASP A 67 -11.11 -7.95 -24.25
C ASP A 67 -11.04 -8.04 -22.71
N PRO A 68 -12.15 -8.36 -22.00
CA PRO A 68 -12.23 -8.29 -20.53
C PRO A 68 -11.15 -9.09 -19.78
N TRP A 69 -10.48 -10.04 -20.44
CA TRP A 69 -9.39 -10.86 -19.91
C TRP A 69 -7.99 -10.28 -20.12
N GLU A 70 -7.83 -9.22 -20.91
CA GLU A 70 -6.57 -8.49 -21.12
C GLU A 70 -6.45 -7.23 -20.24
N GLU A 71 -7.56 -6.79 -19.66
CA GLU A 71 -7.54 -5.78 -18.60
C GLU A 71 -6.95 -6.40 -17.33
N LYS A 72 -5.76 -5.93 -16.95
CA LYS A 72 -5.16 -6.35 -15.69
C LYS A 72 -6.11 -5.99 -14.56
N PRO A 73 -6.46 -6.93 -13.65
CA PRO A 73 -7.31 -6.63 -12.52
C PRO A 73 -6.68 -5.50 -11.72
N VAL A 74 -7.41 -4.40 -11.56
CA VAL A 74 -6.95 -3.26 -10.75
C VAL A 74 -6.94 -3.73 -9.30
N PRO A 75 -5.81 -3.60 -8.58
CA PRO A 75 -5.80 -3.95 -7.17
C PRO A 75 -6.79 -3.05 -6.42
N PRO A 76 -7.55 -3.59 -5.47
CA PRO A 76 -8.41 -2.78 -4.62
C PRO A 76 -7.56 -1.76 -3.87
N VAL A 77 -8.10 -0.54 -3.74
CA VAL A 77 -7.48 0.56 -3.00
C VAL A 77 -8.29 0.79 -1.72
N HIS A 78 -7.63 1.27 -0.67
CA HIS A 78 -8.29 1.70 0.56
C HIS A 78 -9.01 3.03 0.33
N GLU A 79 -10.29 3.07 0.71
CA GLU A 79 -11.13 4.25 0.62
C GLU A 79 -11.74 4.55 2.00
N ASP A 80 -12.06 5.81 2.27
CA ASP A 80 -12.79 6.17 3.49
C ASP A 80 -14.22 5.60 3.41
N ALA A 81 -14.67 4.97 4.50
CA ALA A 81 -15.99 4.36 4.59
C ALA A 81 -16.94 5.11 5.54
N ALA A 82 -16.64 6.38 5.80
CA ALA A 82 -17.39 7.19 6.76
C ALA A 82 -18.86 7.41 6.35
N ASP A 83 -19.15 7.30 5.06
CA ASP A 83 -20.45 7.40 4.39
C ASP A 83 -21.30 6.13 4.48
N ASP A 84 -20.73 5.01 4.96
CA ASP A 84 -21.48 3.78 5.07
C ASP A 84 -22.66 3.93 6.05
N PRO A 85 -23.88 3.50 5.68
CA PRO A 85 -25.07 3.74 6.50
C PRO A 85 -25.01 3.08 7.89
N ASP A 86 -24.22 2.01 8.08
CA ASP A 86 -24.02 1.40 9.40
C ASP A 86 -23.00 2.18 10.23
N ALA A 87 -22.00 2.80 9.58
CA ALA A 87 -21.04 3.69 10.22
C ALA A 87 -21.71 4.99 10.69
N GLU A 88 -22.56 5.60 9.85
CA GLU A 88 -23.34 6.79 10.21
C GLU A 88 -24.32 6.53 11.36
N ALA A 89 -24.98 5.36 11.34
CA ALA A 89 -25.90 4.96 12.41
C ALA A 89 -25.18 4.81 13.75
N LEU A 90 -24.00 4.17 13.76
CA LEU A 90 -23.17 4.07 14.96
C LEU A 90 -22.70 5.43 15.47
N LYS A 91 -22.29 6.34 14.57
CA LYS A 91 -21.90 7.71 14.95
C LYS A 91 -23.07 8.49 15.56
N THR A 92 -24.29 8.27 15.07
CA THR A 92 -25.51 8.94 15.53
C THR A 92 -25.95 8.44 16.89
N GLU A 93 -26.01 7.12 17.08
CA GLU A 93 -26.40 6.52 18.36
C GLU A 93 -25.33 6.73 19.43
N MET A 94 -24.06 6.59 19.05
CA MET A 94 -22.93 6.55 19.95
C MET A 94 -21.78 7.43 19.45
N PRO A 95 -21.82 8.74 19.71
CA PRO A 95 -20.77 9.66 19.32
C PRO A 95 -19.40 9.22 19.86
N GLY A 96 -18.37 9.27 19.00
CA GLY A 96 -16.99 8.94 19.36
C GLY A 96 -16.63 7.45 19.35
N VAL A 97 -17.56 6.55 18.99
CA VAL A 97 -17.27 5.10 18.89
C VAL A 97 -16.52 4.73 17.62
N VAL A 98 -16.83 5.36 16.49
CA VAL A 98 -16.17 5.05 15.22
C VAL A 98 -14.89 5.87 15.15
N ALA A 99 -13.76 5.24 15.49
CA ALA A 99 -12.45 5.88 15.45
C ALA A 99 -11.91 6.03 14.02
N ALA A 100 -12.17 5.03 13.17
CA ALA A 100 -11.84 5.06 11.75
C ALA A 100 -12.80 4.17 10.97
N ALA A 101 -13.03 4.49 9.69
CA ALA A 101 -13.85 3.70 8.77
C ALA A 101 -13.09 3.51 7.47
N ASP A 102 -12.79 2.27 7.09
CA ASP A 102 -12.02 1.93 5.91
C ASP A 102 -12.82 0.98 5.02
N ARG A 103 -12.75 1.18 3.71
CA ARG A 103 -13.37 0.34 2.69
C ARG A 103 -12.25 -0.24 1.84
N PHE A 104 -12.18 -1.56 1.78
CA PHE A 104 -11.20 -2.27 0.98
C PHE A 104 -11.83 -3.51 0.33
N ALA A 105 -11.61 -3.66 -0.97
CA ALA A 105 -12.13 -4.79 -1.75
C ALA A 105 -13.66 -5.00 -1.59
N GLY A 106 -14.42 -3.91 -1.42
CA GLY A 106 -15.88 -3.95 -1.23
C GLY A 106 -16.35 -4.27 0.19
N GLU A 107 -15.44 -4.49 1.13
CA GLU A 107 -15.76 -4.71 2.53
C GLU A 107 -15.50 -3.46 3.37
N VAL A 108 -16.37 -3.22 4.37
CA VAL A 108 -16.25 -2.08 5.30
C VAL A 108 -15.68 -2.57 6.62
N THR A 109 -14.65 -1.89 7.09
CA THR A 109 -13.99 -2.11 8.37
C THR A 109 -14.13 -0.88 9.26
N LEU A 110 -14.77 -1.02 10.40
CA LEU A 110 -14.91 0.03 11.40
C LEU A 110 -13.97 -0.22 12.57
N THR A 111 -13.15 0.77 12.90
CA THR A 111 -12.31 0.73 14.09
C THR A 111 -13.09 1.29 15.27
N VAL A 112 -13.20 0.52 16.34
CA VAL A 112 -13.98 0.85 17.52
C VAL A 112 -13.15 0.66 18.79
N PRO A 113 -13.40 1.42 19.87
CA PRO A 113 -12.70 1.24 21.13
C PRO A 113 -13.09 -0.10 21.77
N ALA A 114 -12.09 -0.85 22.22
CA ALA A 114 -12.29 -2.18 22.81
C ALA A 114 -13.30 -2.18 23.96
N GLY A 115 -13.21 -1.20 24.87
CA GLY A 115 -14.12 -1.09 26.02
C GLY A 115 -15.59 -0.80 25.70
N ARG A 116 -15.95 -0.55 24.43
CA ARG A 116 -17.35 -0.38 23.98
C ARG A 116 -17.79 -1.42 22.96
N ILE A 117 -16.99 -2.45 22.70
CA ILE A 117 -17.28 -3.44 21.65
C ILE A 117 -18.62 -4.16 21.89
N VAL A 118 -18.94 -4.46 23.15
CA VAL A 118 -20.19 -5.13 23.52
C VAL A 118 -21.39 -4.25 23.16
N GLU A 119 -21.35 -2.98 23.55
CA GLU A 119 -22.41 -2.00 23.28
C GLU A 119 -22.61 -1.80 21.75
N VAL A 120 -21.51 -1.76 20.99
CA VAL A 120 -21.54 -1.70 19.52
C VAL A 120 -22.20 -2.94 18.92
N CYS A 121 -21.80 -4.14 19.35
CA CYS A 121 -22.36 -5.39 18.89
C CYS A 121 -23.85 -5.52 19.23
N GLU A 122 -24.27 -5.04 20.41
CA GLU A 122 -25.67 -5.01 20.83
C GLU A 122 -26.51 -4.10 19.93
N PHE A 123 -26.03 -2.89 19.64
CA PHE A 123 -26.69 -1.98 18.70
C PHE A 123 -26.79 -2.57 17.29
N LEU A 124 -25.69 -3.11 16.76
CA LEU A 124 -25.67 -3.70 15.42
C LEU A 124 -26.63 -4.89 15.30
N LYS A 125 -26.75 -5.69 16.36
CA LYS A 125 -27.70 -6.80 16.41
C LYS A 125 -29.15 -6.31 16.50
N ARG A 126 -29.44 -5.33 17.37
CA ARG A 126 -30.79 -4.84 17.65
C ARG A 126 -31.36 -3.99 16.53
N ASP A 127 -30.62 -3.00 16.06
CA ASP A 127 -31.13 -1.94 15.17
C ASP A 127 -30.74 -2.15 13.72
N ARG A 128 -29.62 -2.85 13.49
CA ARG A 128 -29.04 -3.04 12.17
C ARG A 128 -29.12 -4.48 11.67
N ALA A 129 -29.72 -5.39 12.44
CA ALA A 129 -29.95 -6.80 12.09
C ALA A 129 -28.68 -7.61 11.74
N PHE A 130 -27.53 -7.27 12.31
CA PHE A 130 -26.35 -8.14 12.24
C PHE A 130 -26.48 -9.29 13.24
N THR A 131 -27.19 -10.34 12.84
CA THR A 131 -27.57 -11.45 13.72
C THR A 131 -26.58 -12.62 13.71
N PHE A 132 -25.58 -12.59 12.82
CA PHE A 132 -24.61 -13.68 12.69
C PHE A 132 -23.18 -13.16 12.83
N LEU A 133 -22.43 -13.75 13.77
CA LEU A 133 -20.99 -13.58 13.88
C LEU A 133 -20.33 -14.69 13.06
N VAL A 134 -19.75 -14.31 11.94
CA VAL A 134 -19.07 -15.21 11.00
C VAL A 134 -17.79 -15.75 11.62
N ASP A 135 -16.99 -14.85 12.21
CA ASP A 135 -15.71 -15.18 12.80
C ASP A 135 -15.29 -14.16 13.85
N LEU A 136 -14.44 -14.59 14.77
CA LEU A 136 -13.80 -13.77 15.79
C LEU A 136 -12.32 -14.14 15.84
N THR A 137 -11.47 -13.24 15.37
CA THR A 137 -10.03 -13.47 15.26
C THR A 137 -9.24 -12.35 15.91
N ALA A 138 -7.95 -12.57 16.14
CA ALA A 138 -7.04 -11.54 16.60
C ALA A 138 -5.74 -11.57 15.80
N VAL A 139 -5.20 -10.39 15.48
CA VAL A 139 -3.89 -10.23 14.84
C VAL A 139 -2.92 -9.65 15.85
N ASP A 140 -1.80 -10.34 16.07
CA ASP A 140 -0.71 -9.89 16.96
C ASP A 140 0.31 -9.05 16.17
N TRP A 141 0.48 -7.81 16.59
CA TRP A 141 1.43 -6.82 16.08
C TRP A 141 2.50 -6.54 17.15
N LEU A 142 3.53 -7.38 17.18
CA LEU A 142 4.57 -7.36 18.24
C LEU A 142 5.25 -5.99 18.44
N GLU A 143 5.44 -5.22 17.36
CA GLU A 143 6.18 -3.95 17.37
C GLU A 143 5.27 -2.70 17.49
N ARG A 144 3.95 -2.87 17.66
CA ARG A 144 3.00 -1.74 17.67
C ARG A 144 2.84 -1.15 19.08
N GLU A 145 3.15 0.14 19.24
CA GLU A 145 3.02 0.88 20.51
C GLU A 145 1.56 1.17 20.91
N GLU A 146 0.68 1.39 19.93
CA GLU A 146 -0.72 1.80 20.11
C GLU A 146 -1.65 0.65 20.57
N GLY A 147 -1.11 -0.56 20.70
CA GLY A 147 -1.83 -1.78 21.07
C GLY A 147 -1.31 -2.99 20.29
N ARG A 148 -1.07 -4.09 20.99
CA ARG A 148 -0.47 -5.31 20.42
C ARG A 148 -1.46 -6.11 19.58
N PHE A 149 -2.74 -6.14 19.96
CA PHE A 149 -3.73 -7.01 19.33
C PHE A 149 -4.80 -6.21 18.59
N ASP A 150 -5.09 -6.61 17.35
CA ASP A 150 -6.29 -6.21 16.64
C ASP A 150 -7.30 -7.34 16.74
N VAL A 151 -8.33 -7.18 17.57
CA VAL A 151 -9.45 -8.13 17.65
C VAL A 151 -10.48 -7.79 16.56
N ILE A 152 -10.71 -8.74 15.67
CA ILE A 152 -11.56 -8.59 14.49
C ILE A 152 -12.85 -9.38 14.67
N TYR A 153 -13.98 -8.68 14.61
CA TYR A 153 -15.31 -9.25 14.58
C TYR A 153 -15.85 -9.19 13.16
N TRP A 154 -16.19 -10.35 12.61
CA TRP A 154 -16.77 -10.41 11.29
C TRP A 154 -18.26 -10.69 11.40
N MET A 155 -19.08 -9.67 11.15
CA MET A 155 -20.53 -9.74 11.31
C MET A 155 -21.24 -9.82 9.95
N HIS A 156 -22.39 -10.48 9.94
CA HIS A 156 -23.21 -10.65 8.76
C HIS A 156 -24.69 -10.38 9.04
N ARG A 157 -25.32 -9.69 8.09
CA ARG A 157 -26.75 -9.46 8.01
C ARG A 157 -27.32 -10.22 6.82
N PHE A 158 -28.33 -11.04 7.05
CA PHE A 158 -28.90 -11.90 6.00
C PHE A 158 -29.80 -11.15 5.02
N ASP A 159 -30.51 -10.11 5.49
CA ASP A 159 -31.55 -9.42 4.70
C ASP A 159 -31.02 -8.83 3.39
N ASP A 160 -29.82 -8.24 3.41
CA ASP A 160 -29.13 -7.68 2.25
C ASP A 160 -27.79 -8.36 1.97
N SER A 161 -27.52 -9.48 2.64
CA SER A 161 -26.24 -10.18 2.61
C SER A 161 -25.02 -9.29 2.94
N LYS A 162 -25.22 -8.19 3.67
CA LYS A 162 -24.12 -7.27 4.01
C LYS A 162 -23.18 -7.90 5.03
N ARG A 163 -21.89 -7.58 4.88
CA ARG A 163 -20.83 -7.93 5.83
C ARG A 163 -20.22 -6.66 6.39
N LEU A 164 -19.94 -6.67 7.69
CA LEU A 164 -19.30 -5.58 8.40
C LEU A 164 -18.19 -6.16 9.26
N ARG A 165 -17.00 -5.56 9.19
CA ARG A 165 -15.87 -5.94 10.02
C ARG A 165 -15.68 -4.88 11.10
N LEU A 166 -15.64 -5.29 12.36
CA LEU A 166 -15.24 -4.41 13.46
C LEU A 166 -13.82 -4.76 13.87
N ARG A 167 -12.99 -3.74 14.05
CA ARG A 167 -11.63 -3.86 14.57
C ARG A 167 -11.55 -3.15 15.91
N ALA A 168 -11.22 -3.87 16.96
CA ALA A 168 -10.91 -3.33 18.27
C ALA A 168 -9.41 -3.48 18.54
N VAL A 169 -8.72 -2.37 18.77
CA VAL A 169 -7.30 -2.36 19.15
C VAL A 169 -7.19 -2.56 20.66
N VAL A 170 -6.39 -3.53 21.09
CA VAL A 170 -6.25 -3.97 22.49
C VAL A 170 -4.77 -4.04 22.89
N ALA A 171 -4.45 -3.54 24.08
CA ALA A 171 -3.12 -3.66 24.68
C ALA A 171 -2.89 -5.05 25.32
N ASP A 172 -1.64 -5.46 25.52
CA ASP A 172 -1.26 -6.83 25.93
C ASP A 172 -1.97 -7.32 27.21
N GLU A 173 -2.07 -6.46 28.22
CA GLU A 173 -2.69 -6.79 29.52
C GLU A 173 -4.15 -6.31 29.64
N GLN A 174 -4.72 -5.76 28.57
CA GLN A 174 -6.07 -5.20 28.60
C GLN A 174 -7.10 -6.28 28.26
N PRO A 175 -8.05 -6.60 29.16
CA PRO A 175 -9.18 -7.44 28.80
C PRO A 175 -10.16 -6.66 27.89
N ILE A 176 -10.85 -7.42 27.06
CA ILE A 176 -11.93 -6.96 26.18
C ILE A 176 -13.26 -6.98 26.94
#